data_AF-E6LFU7-F1
#
_entry.id   AF-E6LFU7-F1
#
_cell.length_a   1.000
_cell.length_b   1.000
_cell.length_c   1.000
_cell.angle_alpha   90.00
_cell.angle_beta   90.00
_cell.angle_gamma   90.00
#
_symmetry.space_group_name_H-M   'P 1'
#
loop_
_entity.id
_entity.type
_entity.pdbx_description
1 polymer ?
#
loop_
_entity_poly.entity_id
_entity_poly.type
_entity_poly.pdbx_seq_one_letter_code
_entity_poly.pdbx_strand_id
1 'polypeptide(L)'
;MNFKYELEPTGDYAFIDMKSFYASCELVARGLHPLKHLLIVMSTTDNTSGLILASSPMAKKKLGIKNVTRRWDLPTVGENPAMKNLIIAPPRMNYYIQENLKIQHVLQNYAPDEDILWYSIDEGLIDLSRSLNYFVPGVLDRKTKLAIVCDRIQQDIQKKQGFFLR
;
A
#
# COMPACT_ATOMS: atom_id res chain seq x y z
N MET A 1 -29.78 19.36 13.89
CA MET A 1 -30.00 18.38 12.81
C MET A 1 -29.87 17.00 13.45
N ASN A 2 -30.96 16.23 13.56
CA ASN A 2 -30.90 14.86 14.09
C ASN A 2 -30.79 13.90 12.91
N PHE A 3 -29.57 13.45 12.61
CA PHE A 3 -29.31 12.43 11.58
C PHE A 3 -29.80 11.06 12.07
N LYS A 4 -30.59 10.36 11.25
CA LYS A 4 -31.06 8.99 11.51
C LYS A 4 -30.28 8.00 10.66
N TYR A 5 -29.13 7.55 11.16
CA TYR A 5 -28.21 6.66 10.42
C TYR A 5 -28.83 5.32 10.01
N GLU A 6 -29.89 4.86 10.67
CA GLU A 6 -30.61 3.63 10.33
C GLU A 6 -31.33 3.69 8.97
N LEU A 7 -31.60 4.89 8.47
CA LEU A 7 -32.26 5.11 7.18
C LEU A 7 -31.26 5.35 6.04
N GLU A 8 -29.98 5.52 6.37
CA GLU A 8 -28.94 5.76 5.37
C GLU A 8 -28.63 4.47 4.61
N PRO A 9 -28.27 4.57 3.32
CA PRO A 9 -27.81 3.43 2.56
C PRO A 9 -26.63 2.73 3.24
N THR A 10 -26.70 1.40 3.29
CA THR A 10 -25.59 0.58 3.79
C THR A 10 -24.94 -0.15 2.61
N GLY A 11 -23.63 -0.34 2.70
CA GLY A 11 -22.85 -1.03 1.68
C GLY A 11 -21.62 -1.69 2.29
N ASP A 12 -21.03 -2.62 1.54
CA ASP A 12 -19.85 -3.36 1.93
C ASP A 12 -18.66 -2.86 1.13
N TYR A 13 -17.91 -1.97 1.75
CA TYR A 13 -16.76 -1.31 1.13
C TYR A 13 -15.47 -1.85 1.73
N ALA A 14 -14.50 -2.17 0.87
CA ALA A 14 -13.14 -2.43 1.31
C ALA A 14 -12.23 -1.26 0.94
N PHE A 15 -11.34 -0.91 1.86
CA PHE A 15 -10.32 0.11 1.65
C PHE A 15 -9.01 -0.58 1.33
N ILE A 16 -8.40 -0.19 0.22
CA ILE A 16 -7.11 -0.69 -0.25
C ILE A 16 -6.07 0.39 0.06
N ASP A 17 -5.03 0.01 0.80
CA ASP A 17 -3.89 0.87 1.13
C ASP A 17 -2.62 0.02 1.04
N MET A 18 -1.75 0.33 0.08
CA MET A 18 -0.50 -0.41 -0.12
C MET A 18 0.57 0.03 0.89
N LYS A 19 1.12 -0.92 1.64
CA LYS A 19 2.10 -0.64 2.68
C LYS A 19 3.41 -0.10 2.11
N SER A 20 3.65 1.20 2.33
CA SER A 20 4.89 1.91 1.93
C SER A 20 5.18 1.76 0.43
N PHE A 21 4.17 2.03 -0.40
CA PHE A 21 4.11 1.66 -1.82
C PHE A 21 5.41 1.87 -2.60
N TYR A 22 5.95 3.09 -2.70
CA TYR A 22 7.16 3.34 -3.49
C TYR A 22 8.38 2.55 -3.00
N ALA A 23 8.57 2.44 -1.68
CA ALA A 23 9.68 1.66 -1.13
C ALA A 23 9.48 0.15 -1.38
N SER A 24 8.23 -0.31 -1.35
CA SER A 24 7.87 -1.69 -1.69
C SER A 24 8.13 -1.98 -3.17
N CYS A 25 7.76 -1.08 -4.10
CA CYS A 25 8.08 -1.22 -5.53
C CYS A 25 9.58 -1.36 -5.75
N GLU A 26 10.39 -0.52 -5.11
CA GLU A 26 11.85 -0.59 -5.22
C GLU A 26 12.42 -1.90 -4.67
N LEU A 27 11.87 -2.42 -3.57
CA LEU A 27 12.31 -3.68 -2.98
C LEU A 27 11.92 -4.89 -3.85
N VAL A 28 10.67 -4.95 -4.31
CA VAL A 28 10.18 -6.01 -5.21
C VAL A 28 10.99 -6.05 -6.51
N ALA A 29 11.25 -4.89 -7.12
CA ALA A 29 12.07 -4.80 -8.33
C ALA A 29 13.50 -5.34 -8.16
N ARG A 30 14.00 -5.41 -6.92
CA ARG A 30 15.33 -5.94 -6.57
C ARG A 30 15.29 -7.38 -6.07
N GLY A 31 14.13 -8.05 -6.10
CA GLY A 31 13.94 -9.39 -5.54
C GLY A 31 14.04 -9.42 -4.01
N LEU A 32 13.87 -8.28 -3.34
CA LEU A 32 13.98 -8.15 -1.90
C LEU A 32 12.61 -8.09 -1.23
N HIS A 33 12.49 -8.72 -0.07
CA HIS A 33 11.22 -8.75 0.66
C HIS A 33 10.84 -7.36 1.22
N PRO A 34 9.67 -6.78 0.85
CA PRO A 34 9.27 -5.41 1.21
C PRO A 34 9.25 -5.08 2.71
N LEU A 35 8.85 -6.05 3.53
CA LEU A 35 8.77 -5.87 4.98
C LEU A 35 10.09 -6.08 5.75
N LYS A 36 11.14 -6.61 5.10
CA LYS A 36 12.36 -7.08 5.81
C LYS A 36 13.60 -6.25 5.53
N HIS A 37 13.67 -5.58 4.38
CA HIS A 37 14.86 -4.84 3.95
C HIS A 37 14.72 -3.34 4.23
N LEU A 38 15.86 -2.68 4.47
CA LEU A 38 15.93 -1.24 4.74
C LEU A 38 16.08 -0.51 3.41
N LEU A 39 15.05 0.22 3.00
CA LEU A 39 15.10 1.05 1.79
C LEU A 39 14.39 2.37 2.03
N ILE A 40 14.98 3.45 1.52
CA ILE A 40 14.31 4.74 1.37
C ILE A 40 14.29 5.16 -0.10
N VAL A 41 13.18 5.78 -0.50
CA VAL A 41 13.07 6.49 -1.77
C VAL A 41 13.33 7.95 -1.49
N MET A 42 14.36 8.52 -2.11
CA MET A 42 14.81 9.88 -1.83
C MET A 42 14.97 10.65 -3.14
N SER A 43 14.47 11.88 -3.15
CA SER A 43 14.71 12.78 -4.29
C SER A 43 16.14 13.29 -4.26
N THR A 44 16.84 13.18 -5.38
CA THR A 44 18.23 13.61 -5.55
C THR A 44 18.37 14.90 -6.35
N THR A 45 17.25 15.53 -6.76
CA THR A 45 17.30 16.81 -7.49
C THR A 45 17.75 17.92 -6.54
N ASP A 46 18.62 18.81 -7.03
CA ASP A 46 19.29 19.87 -6.24
C ASP A 46 18.30 20.74 -5.44
N ASN A 47 17.08 20.92 -5.96
CA ASN A 47 16.01 21.72 -5.34
C ASN A 47 15.21 21.01 -4.23
N THR A 48 15.38 19.69 -4.04
CA THR A 48 14.60 18.93 -3.04
C THR A 48 15.34 18.67 -1.73
N SER A 49 16.63 19.03 -1.68
CA SER A 49 17.48 18.97 -0.48
C SER A 49 17.34 17.64 0.28
N GLY A 50 17.43 16.50 -0.44
CA GLY A 50 17.44 15.17 0.17
C GLY A 50 16.13 14.76 0.87
N LEU A 51 14.98 15.21 0.36
CA LEU A 51 13.68 14.80 0.85
C LEU A 51 13.45 13.29 0.67
N ILE A 52 13.08 12.61 1.75
CA ILE A 52 12.68 11.20 1.72
C ILE A 52 11.19 11.12 1.38
N LEU A 53 10.89 10.54 0.22
CA LEU A 53 9.54 10.41 -0.32
C LEU A 53 8.81 9.18 0.25
N ALA A 54 9.54 8.09 0.47
CA ALA A 54 9.01 6.89 1.08
C ALA A 54 10.10 6.13 1.83
N SER A 55 9.69 5.28 2.76
CA SER A 55 10.60 4.42 3.53
C SER A 55 9.95 3.07 3.77
N SER A 56 10.72 2.01 3.63
CA SER A 56 10.25 0.66 3.92
C SER A 56 9.84 0.53 5.40
N PRO A 57 8.91 -0.38 5.74
CA PRO A 57 8.50 -0.58 7.13
C PRO A 57 9.68 -0.88 8.07
N MET A 58 10.67 -1.65 7.60
CA MET A 58 11.86 -1.95 8.38
C MET A 58 12.76 -0.73 8.55
N ALA A 59 12.92 0.12 7.52
CA ALA A 59 13.68 1.36 7.64
C ALA A 59 13.05 2.30 8.68
N LYS A 60 11.72 2.50 8.62
CA LYS A 60 10.98 3.28 9.64
C LYS A 60 11.24 2.76 11.05
N LYS A 61 11.11 1.44 11.25
CA LYS A 61 11.31 0.80 12.55
C LYS A 61 12.74 0.89 13.06
N LYS A 62 13.74 0.63 12.20
CA LYS A 62 15.15 0.51 12.61
C LYS A 62 15.87 1.84 12.69
N LEU A 63 15.49 2.82 11.87
CA LEU A 63 16.16 4.11 11.77
C LEU A 63 15.36 5.24 12.43
N GLY A 64 14.17 4.96 12.95
CA GLY A 64 13.33 5.97 13.61
C GLY A 64 12.76 7.02 12.66
N ILE A 65 12.68 6.71 11.36
CA ILE A 65 12.19 7.63 10.32
C ILE A 65 10.71 7.94 10.58
N LYS A 66 10.39 9.22 10.70
CA LYS A 66 9.02 9.74 10.84
C LYS A 66 8.50 10.25 9.49
N ASN A 67 7.23 10.66 9.46
CA ASN A 67 6.65 11.33 8.29
C ASN A 67 7.45 12.60 8.00
N VAL A 68 7.78 12.84 6.71
CA VAL A 68 8.57 13.98 6.22
C VAL A 68 9.95 14.06 6.90
N THR A 69 10.83 13.13 6.56
CA THR A 69 12.22 13.08 7.02
C THR A 69 13.16 13.51 5.89
N ARG A 70 14.25 14.20 6.22
CA ARG A 70 15.29 14.58 5.25
C ARG A 70 16.56 13.78 5.48
N ARG A 71 17.48 13.82 4.50
CA ARG A 71 18.73 13.06 4.56
C ARG A 71 19.55 13.30 5.83
N TRP A 72 19.60 14.55 6.32
CA TRP A 72 20.36 14.91 7.51
C TRP A 72 19.68 14.54 8.84
N ASP A 73 18.39 14.20 8.81
CA ASP A 73 17.67 13.69 9.98
C ASP A 73 17.93 12.18 10.20
N LEU A 74 18.55 11.51 9.23
CA LEU A 74 18.93 10.11 9.36
C LEU A 74 20.16 9.97 10.26
N PRO A 75 20.20 8.95 11.15
CA PRO A 75 21.37 8.70 11.96
C PRO A 75 22.59 8.42 11.10
N THR A 76 23.76 8.74 11.62
CA THR A 76 25.04 8.29 11.07
C THR A 76 25.26 6.81 11.34
N VAL A 77 26.25 6.21 10.66
CA VAL A 77 26.64 4.81 10.91
C VAL A 77 27.14 4.59 12.35
N GLY A 78 27.75 5.61 12.97
CA GLY A 78 28.19 5.55 14.36
C GLY A 78 27.01 5.55 15.36
N GLU A 79 25.96 6.30 15.06
CA GLU A 79 24.74 6.35 15.89
C GLU A 79 23.85 5.13 15.69
N ASN A 80 23.78 4.60 14.47
CA ASN A 80 22.97 3.42 14.14
C ASN A 80 23.66 2.53 13.09
N PRO A 81 24.23 1.38 13.48
CA PRO A 81 24.91 0.47 12.56
C PRO A 81 24.03 -0.06 11.43
N ALA A 82 22.69 -0.05 11.58
CA ALA A 82 21.77 -0.49 10.54
C ALA A 82 21.84 0.38 9.27
N MET A 83 22.37 1.60 9.37
CA MET A 83 22.64 2.49 8.24
C MET A 83 23.55 1.86 7.19
N LYS A 84 24.42 0.91 7.57
CA LYS A 84 25.29 0.18 6.61
C LYS A 84 24.50 -0.64 5.59
N ASN A 85 23.29 -1.07 5.96
CA ASN A 85 22.42 -1.92 5.15
C ASN A 85 21.29 -1.11 4.47
N LEU A 86 21.29 0.22 4.61
CA LEU A 86 20.25 1.07 4.05
C LEU A 86 20.46 1.23 2.54
N ILE A 87 19.43 0.87 1.77
CA ILE A 87 19.38 1.14 0.34
C ILE A 87 18.72 2.52 0.13
N ILE A 88 19.36 3.37 -0.66
CA ILE A 88 18.80 4.65 -1.10
C ILE A 88 18.49 4.53 -2.60
N ALA A 89 17.21 4.70 -2.95
CA ALA A 89 16.75 4.63 -4.34
C ALA A 89 16.19 5.98 -4.81
N PRO A 90 16.47 6.40 -6.06
CA PRO A 90 15.78 7.54 -6.65
C PRO A 90 14.32 7.18 -7.00
N PRO A 91 13.39 8.14 -7.02
CA PRO A 91 12.01 7.88 -7.43
C PRO A 91 11.90 7.50 -8.91
N ARG A 92 11.19 6.40 -9.21
CA ARG A 92 10.87 5.95 -10.57
C ARG A 92 9.37 6.04 -10.83
N MET A 93 8.84 7.25 -11.03
CA MET A 93 7.39 7.49 -11.09
C MET A 93 6.68 6.67 -12.17
N ASN A 94 7.23 6.58 -13.38
CA ASN A 94 6.65 5.76 -14.46
C ASN A 94 6.57 4.28 -14.06
N TYR A 95 7.58 3.78 -13.35
CA TYR A 95 7.59 2.40 -12.85
C TYR A 95 6.49 2.20 -11.80
N TYR A 96 6.32 3.15 -10.87
CA TYR A 96 5.27 3.07 -9.86
C TYR A 96 3.86 3.07 -10.45
N ILE A 97 3.64 3.87 -11.51
CA ILE A 97 2.37 3.88 -12.24
C ILE A 97 2.12 2.51 -12.89
N GLN A 98 3.13 1.91 -13.52
CA GLN A 98 3.02 0.59 -14.11
C GLN A 98 2.71 -0.50 -13.07
N GLU A 99 3.34 -0.47 -11.90
CA GLU A 99 3.03 -1.41 -10.81
C GLU A 99 1.62 -1.21 -10.26
N ASN A 100 1.16 0.05 -10.11
CA ASN A 100 -0.22 0.32 -9.72
C ASN A 100 -1.22 -0.25 -10.74
N LEU A 101 -1.01 -0.06 -12.04
CA LEU A 101 -1.89 -0.62 -13.08
C LEU A 101 -2.05 -2.15 -12.97
N LYS A 102 -0.98 -2.86 -12.60
CA LYS A 102 -1.05 -4.30 -12.34
C LYS A 102 -1.92 -4.62 -11.13
N ILE A 103 -1.84 -3.84 -10.05
CA ILE A 103 -2.69 -3.98 -8.87
C ILE A 103 -4.14 -3.70 -9.22
N GLN A 104 -4.43 -2.65 -10.00
CA GLN A 104 -5.79 -2.36 -10.46
C GLN A 104 -6.38 -3.56 -11.22
N HIS A 105 -5.58 -4.18 -12.11
CA HIS A 105 -6.02 -5.35 -12.85
C HIS A 105 -6.29 -6.58 -11.96
N VAL A 106 -5.64 -6.68 -10.79
CA VAL A 106 -6.00 -7.69 -9.78
C VAL A 106 -7.36 -7.37 -9.17
N LEU A 107 -7.63 -6.10 -8.83
CA LEU A 107 -8.88 -5.67 -8.22
C LEU A 107 -10.09 -5.78 -9.15
N GLN A 108 -9.87 -5.65 -10.47
CA GLN A 108 -10.88 -5.90 -11.50
C GLN A 108 -11.44 -7.34 -11.49
N ASN A 109 -10.78 -8.29 -10.82
CA ASN A 109 -11.34 -9.64 -10.61
C ASN A 109 -12.43 -9.68 -9.52
N TYR A 110 -12.60 -8.61 -8.75
CA TYR A 110 -13.50 -8.53 -7.58
C TYR A 110 -14.66 -7.53 -7.76
N ALA A 111 -14.44 -6.47 -8.54
CA ALA A 111 -15.46 -5.48 -8.86
C ALA A 111 -15.20 -4.88 -10.25
N PRO A 112 -16.24 -4.40 -10.96
CA PRO A 112 -16.06 -3.63 -12.19
C PRO A 112 -15.40 -2.28 -11.90
N ASP A 113 -14.85 -1.63 -12.94
CA ASP A 113 -14.15 -0.34 -12.80
C ASP A 113 -15.02 0.76 -12.17
N GLU A 114 -16.32 0.76 -12.43
CA GLU A 114 -17.27 1.72 -11.85
C GLU A 114 -17.41 1.60 -10.31
N ASP A 115 -17.10 0.41 -9.77
CA ASP A 115 -17.16 0.10 -8.34
C ASP A 115 -15.76 0.21 -7.68
N ILE A 116 -14.72 0.63 -8.42
CA ILE A 116 -13.36 0.84 -7.91
C ILE A 116 -13.01 2.33 -8.00
N LEU A 117 -12.93 2.98 -6.85
CA LEU A 117 -12.66 4.41 -6.73
C LEU A 117 -11.24 4.65 -6.21
N TRP A 118 -10.34 5.07 -7.07
CA TRP A 118 -8.97 5.42 -6.70
C TRP A 118 -8.88 6.82 -6.10
N TYR A 119 -8.26 6.91 -4.92
CA TYR A 119 -7.95 8.18 -4.26
C TYR A 119 -6.52 8.64 -4.57
N SER A 120 -5.59 7.70 -4.61
CA SER A 120 -4.18 7.92 -4.96
C SER A 120 -3.63 6.75 -5.80
N ILE A 121 -2.33 6.75 -6.07
CA ILE A 121 -1.63 5.64 -6.74
C ILE A 121 -1.55 4.36 -5.87
N ASP A 122 -1.80 4.46 -4.58
CA ASP A 122 -1.68 3.34 -3.64
C ASP A 122 -2.88 3.17 -2.71
N GLU A 123 -3.86 4.06 -2.80
CA GLU A 123 -5.07 4.06 -1.98
C GLU A 123 -6.34 4.09 -2.85
N GLY A 124 -7.28 3.20 -2.53
CA GLY A 124 -8.54 3.10 -3.25
C GLY A 124 -9.66 2.49 -2.40
N LEU A 125 -10.88 2.68 -2.83
CA LEU A 125 -12.09 2.10 -2.28
C LEU A 125 -12.68 1.13 -3.32
N ILE A 126 -13.12 -0.04 -2.87
CA ILE A 126 -13.85 -0.98 -3.70
C ILE A 126 -15.23 -1.23 -3.07
N ASP A 127 -16.29 -1.02 -3.85
CA ASP A 127 -17.64 -1.41 -3.49
C ASP A 127 -17.85 -2.89 -3.83
N LEU A 128 -18.04 -3.72 -2.81
CA LEU A 128 -18.28 -5.16 -2.94
C LEU A 128 -19.74 -5.52 -2.67
N SER A 129 -20.61 -4.53 -2.45
CA SER A 129 -22.00 -4.73 -2.02
C SER A 129 -22.76 -5.71 -2.92
N ARG A 130 -22.51 -5.65 -4.23
CA ARG A 130 -23.15 -6.48 -5.27
C ARG A 130 -22.44 -7.81 -5.51
N SER A 131 -21.13 -7.86 -5.36
CA SER A 131 -20.30 -9.03 -5.67
C SER A 131 -20.06 -9.95 -4.47
N LEU A 132 -20.36 -9.51 -3.25
CA LEU A 132 -20.05 -10.25 -2.02
C LEU A 132 -20.65 -11.66 -1.98
N ASN A 133 -21.92 -11.80 -2.36
CA ASN A 133 -22.61 -13.08 -2.38
C ASN A 133 -22.15 -14.00 -3.53
N TYR A 134 -21.58 -13.43 -4.59
CA TYR A 134 -20.99 -14.19 -5.68
C TYR A 134 -19.70 -14.90 -5.21
N PHE A 135 -18.84 -14.20 -4.45
CA PHE A 135 -17.59 -14.78 -3.94
C PHE A 135 -17.76 -15.67 -2.70
N VAL A 136 -18.72 -15.35 -1.85
CA VAL A 136 -19.01 -16.09 -0.62
C VAL A 136 -20.51 -16.39 -0.54
N PRO A 137 -20.98 -17.46 -1.20
CA PRO A 137 -22.38 -17.86 -1.14
C PRO A 137 -22.75 -18.40 0.26
N GLY A 138 -24.05 -18.50 0.54
CA GLY A 138 -24.58 -19.08 1.78
C GLY A 138 -24.97 -18.08 2.86
N VAL A 139 -25.17 -18.60 4.08
CA VAL A 139 -25.88 -17.92 5.20
C VAL A 139 -24.99 -17.08 6.12
N LEU A 140 -23.69 -16.94 5.83
CA LEU A 140 -22.81 -16.10 6.62
C LEU A 140 -23.28 -14.64 6.62
N ASP A 141 -23.02 -13.91 7.71
CA ASP A 141 -23.28 -12.48 7.76
C ASP A 141 -22.36 -11.70 6.80
N ARG A 142 -22.81 -10.53 6.36
CA ARG A 142 -22.10 -9.73 5.34
C ARG A 142 -20.70 -9.32 5.80
N LYS A 143 -20.51 -9.00 7.08
CA LYS A 143 -19.20 -8.61 7.63
C LYS A 143 -18.20 -9.75 7.54
N THR A 144 -18.62 -10.98 7.88
CA THR A 144 -17.76 -12.16 7.73
C THR A 144 -17.42 -12.44 6.27
N LYS A 145 -18.40 -12.32 5.36
CA LYS A 145 -18.13 -12.45 3.92
C LYS A 145 -17.13 -11.41 3.42
N LEU A 146 -17.29 -10.16 3.85
CA LEU A 146 -16.41 -9.05 3.47
C LEU A 146 -14.98 -9.31 3.93
N ALA A 147 -14.79 -9.76 5.18
CA ALA A 147 -13.48 -10.12 5.69
C ALA A 147 -12.80 -11.23 4.87
N ILE A 148 -13.55 -12.24 4.43
CA ILE A 148 -13.04 -13.32 3.57
C ILE A 148 -12.60 -12.77 2.20
N VAL A 149 -13.40 -11.90 1.59
CA VAL A 149 -13.05 -11.30 0.28
C VAL A 149 -11.84 -10.38 0.41
N CYS A 150 -11.76 -9.56 1.46
CA CYS A 150 -10.58 -8.73 1.75
C CYS A 150 -9.30 -9.56 1.91
N ASP A 151 -9.36 -10.68 2.65
CA ASP A 151 -8.21 -11.59 2.80
C ASP A 151 -7.80 -12.20 1.45
N ARG A 152 -8.77 -12.59 0.61
CA ARG A 152 -8.48 -13.07 -0.77
C ARG A 152 -7.80 -11.99 -1.61
N ILE A 153 -8.31 -10.75 -1.60
CA ILE A 153 -7.70 -9.62 -2.32
C ILE A 153 -6.25 -9.42 -1.86
N GLN A 154 -6.01 -9.42 -0.55
CA GLN A 154 -4.66 -9.28 0.00
C GLN A 154 -3.72 -10.40 -0.45
N GLN A 155 -4.18 -11.65 -0.41
CA GLN A 155 -3.39 -12.80 -0.86
C GLN A 155 -3.09 -12.75 -2.36
N ASP A 156 -4.06 -12.33 -3.18
CA ASP A 156 -3.89 -12.26 -4.63
C ASP A 156 -2.90 -11.16 -5.04
N ILE A 157 -2.98 -9.98 -4.40
CA ILE A 157 -2.00 -8.91 -4.60
C ILE A 157 -0.60 -9.36 -4.15
N GLN A 158 -0.51 -10.05 -3.01
CA GLN A 158 0.77 -10.57 -2.51
C GLN A 158 1.37 -11.63 -3.45
N LYS A 159 0.58 -12.59 -3.91
CA LYS A 159 1.06 -13.67 -4.79
C LYS A 159 1.45 -13.16 -6.18
N LYS A 160 0.64 -12.27 -6.76
CA LYS A 160 0.85 -11.78 -8.13
C LYS A 160 1.92 -10.70 -8.21
N GLN A 161 2.02 -9.83 -7.20
CA GLN A 161 2.82 -8.61 -7.28
C GLN A 161 3.82 -8.44 -6.10
N GLY A 162 3.77 -9.31 -5.08
CA GLY A 162 4.71 -9.25 -3.95
C GLY A 162 4.44 -8.13 -2.94
N PHE A 163 3.33 -7.40 -3.08
CA PHE A 163 2.98 -6.29 -2.19
C PHE A 163 2.11 -6.71 -1.01
N PHE A 164 2.02 -5.84 0.00
CA PHE A 164 1.27 -6.03 1.23
C PHE A 164 0.33 -4.85 1.45
N LEU A 165 -0.91 -5.13 1.89
CA LEU A 165 -1.88 -4.12 2.30
C LEU A 165 -1.68 -3.71 3.77
N ARG A 166 -2.21 -2.54 4.16
CA ARG A 166 -2.21 -2.02 5.53
C ARG A 166 -3.28 -2.64 6.41
#